data_AF-A0A2V5RL62-F1
#
_entry.id   AF-A0A2V5RL62-F1
#
_cell.length_a   1.000
_cell.length_b   1.000
_cell.length_c   1.000
_cell.angle_alpha   90.00
_cell.angle_beta   90.00
_cell.angle_gamma   90.00
#
_symmetry.space_group_name_H-M   'P 1'
#
loop_
_entity.id
_entity.type
_entity.pdbx_description
1 polymer ?
#
loop_
_entity_poly.entity_id
_entity_poly.type
_entity_poly.pdbx_seq_one_letter_code
_entity_poly.pdbx_strand_id
1 'polypeptide(L)'
;MQISQSGPFIFVMKSDNSVDLRPVKPGQRQDGDLMVVESGIQPDETVVVTGQLALAPGSKVDPKPYGTANPPVGQGAAAKSAR
;
A
#
# COMPACT_ATOMS: atom_id res chain seq x y z
N MET A 1 -1.60 -0.44 -6.80
CA MET A 1 -0.48 -0.46 -7.77
C MET A 1 -0.99 0.00 -9.13
N GLN A 2 -0.21 0.78 -9.86
CA GLN A 2 -0.55 1.21 -11.22
C GLN A 2 0.52 0.71 -12.21
N ILE A 3 0.12 0.47 -13.46
CA ILE A 3 1.01 0.01 -14.53
C ILE A 3 1.12 1.13 -15.56
N SER A 4 2.35 1.62 -15.79
CA SER A 4 2.67 2.57 -16.87
C SER A 4 3.20 1.84 -18.11
N GLN A 5 3.47 2.59 -19.19
CA GLN A 5 4.19 2.06 -20.35
C GLN A 5 5.59 1.53 -19.99
N SER A 6 6.21 2.09 -18.94
CA SER A 6 7.52 1.67 -18.44
C SER A 6 7.44 0.55 -17.38
N GLY A 7 6.23 0.09 -17.05
CA GLY A 7 5.98 -0.97 -16.08
C GLY A 7 5.31 -0.50 -14.78
N PRO A 8 5.20 -1.39 -13.78
CA PRO A 8 4.52 -1.16 -12.52
C PRO A 8 5.23 -0.13 -11.64
N PHE A 9 4.46 0.76 -11.01
CA PHE A 9 4.98 1.78 -10.11
C PHE A 9 4.00 2.09 -8.97
N ILE A 10 4.52 2.71 -7.93
CA ILE A 10 3.79 3.16 -6.73
C ILE A 10 4.29 4.56 -6.37
N PHE A 11 3.41 5.40 -5.81
CA PHE A 11 3.81 6.67 -5.24
C PHE A 11 4.22 6.50 -3.78
N VAL A 12 5.41 6.97 -3.43
CA VAL A 12 5.98 6.94 -2.08
C VAL A 12 6.03 8.36 -1.53
N MET A 13 5.55 8.56 -0.32
CA MET A 13 5.60 9.86 0.35
C MET A 13 6.97 10.10 0.98
N LYS A 14 7.52 11.28 0.72
CA LYS A 14 8.76 11.79 1.32
C LYS A 14 8.48 12.48 2.64
N SER A 15 9.53 12.71 3.42
CA SER A 15 9.46 13.43 4.71
C SER A 15 8.97 14.88 4.62
N ASP A 16 8.98 15.48 3.43
CA ASP A 16 8.48 16.83 3.17
C ASP A 16 7.00 16.86 2.72
N ASN A 17 6.29 15.73 2.86
CA ASN A 17 4.92 15.49 2.40
C ASN A 17 4.74 15.62 0.88
N SER A 18 5.81 15.50 0.09
CA SER A 18 5.72 15.32 -1.36
C SER A 18 5.70 13.83 -1.73
N VAL A 19 5.21 13.50 -2.93
CA VAL A 19 5.25 12.13 -3.45
C VAL A 19 6.34 11.95 -4.50
N ASP A 20 6.95 10.77 -4.51
CA ASP A 20 7.84 10.31 -5.58
C ASP A 20 7.23 9.14 -6.32
N LEU A 21 7.51 9.04 -7.62
CA LEU A 21 7.16 7.86 -8.40
C LEU A 21 8.29 6.85 -8.28
N ARG A 22 7.97 5.66 -7.75
CA ARG A 22 8.95 4.59 -7.61
C ARG A 22 8.55 3.36 -8.44
N PRO A 23 9.41 2.89 -9.37
CA PRO A 23 9.18 1.64 -10.06
C PRO A 23 9.29 0.49 -9.06
N VAL A 24 8.42 -0.52 -9.20
CA VAL A 24 8.39 -1.67 -8.30
C VAL A 24 8.31 -2.97 -9.07
N LYS A 25 8.76 -4.05 -8.43
CA LYS A 25 8.58 -5.40 -8.94
C LYS A 25 7.33 -6.03 -8.32
N PRO A 26 6.25 -6.25 -9.09
CA PRO A 26 5.10 -7.00 -8.62
C PRO A 26 5.45 -8.48 -8.42
N GLY A 27 4.87 -9.10 -7.41
CA GLY A 27 4.92 -10.54 -7.17
C GLY A 27 3.60 -11.23 -7.49
N GLN A 28 3.19 -12.16 -6.64
CA GLN A 28 1.90 -12.84 -6.77
C GLN A 28 0.73 -11.91 -6.43
N ARG A 29 -0.35 -12.01 -7.19
CA ARG A 29 -1.63 -11.39 -6.81
C ARG A 29 -2.27 -12.23 -5.71
N GLN A 30 -2.75 -11.57 -4.66
CA GLN A 30 -3.51 -12.24 -3.61
C GLN A 30 -5.01 -12.07 -3.86
N ASP A 31 -5.83 -12.71 -3.02
CA ASP A 31 -7.27 -12.64 -3.13
C ASP A 31 -7.78 -11.18 -3.10
N GLY A 32 -8.78 -10.90 -3.94
CA GLY A 32 -9.35 -9.57 -4.11
C GLY A 32 -8.44 -8.62 -4.89
N ASP A 33 -8.16 -7.46 -4.30
CA ASP A 33 -7.42 -6.34 -4.92
C ASP A 33 -5.99 -6.18 -4.38
N LEU A 34 -5.52 -7.16 -3.60
CA LEU A 34 -4.20 -7.14 -3.01
C LEU A 34 -3.13 -7.67 -3.97
N MET A 35 -1.99 -7.00 -3.99
CA MET A 35 -0.86 -7.35 -4.85
C MET A 35 0.43 -7.34 -4.04
N VAL A 36 1.19 -8.43 -4.10
CA VAL A 36 2.50 -8.51 -3.46
C VAL A 36 3.48 -7.61 -4.21
N VAL A 37 4.31 -6.88 -3.46
CA VAL A 37 5.45 -6.13 -3.99
C VAL A 37 6.72 -6.86 -3.55
N GLU A 38 7.49 -7.38 -4.50
CA GLU A 38 8.73 -8.11 -4.22
C GLU A 38 9.90 -7.16 -3.93
N SER A 39 9.95 -6.02 -4.62
CA SER A 39 11.02 -5.03 -4.45
C SER A 39 10.62 -3.65 -4.96
N GLY A 40 11.40 -2.64 -4.56
CA GLY A 40 11.21 -1.25 -4.96
C GLY A 40 10.58 -0.36 -3.88
N ILE A 41 10.36 -0.86 -2.66
CA ILE A 41 9.92 -0.08 -1.50
C ILE A 41 10.78 -0.51 -0.29
N GLN A 42 11.09 0.44 0.60
CA GLN A 42 11.79 0.16 1.86
C GLN A 42 10.80 -0.02 3.02
N PRO A 43 11.19 -0.74 4.09
CA PRO A 43 10.45 -0.75 5.33
C PRO A 43 10.21 0.68 5.84
N ASP A 44 9.10 0.87 6.55
CA ASP A 44 8.68 2.14 7.15
C ASP A 44 8.37 3.29 6.17
N GLU A 45 8.36 3.03 4.86
CA GLU A 45 7.91 4.00 3.86
C GLU A 45 6.39 4.09 3.80
N THR A 46 5.88 5.32 3.70
CA THR A 46 4.45 5.56 3.49
C THR A 46 4.15 5.57 1.99
N VAL A 47 3.20 4.74 1.57
CA VAL A 47 2.79 4.62 0.17
C VAL A 47 1.38 5.15 -0.06
N VAL A 48 1.14 5.69 -1.25
CA VAL A 48 -0.19 6.12 -1.66
C VAL A 48 -0.96 4.94 -2.24
N VAL A 49 -2.12 4.67 -1.67
CA VAL A 49 -3.02 3.57 -2.06
C VAL A 49 -4.33 4.04 -2.69
N THR A 50 -4.68 5.32 -2.51
CA THR A 50 -5.89 5.95 -3.05
C THR A 50 -5.57 7.33 -3.62
N GLY A 51 -6.29 7.76 -4.66
CA GLY A 51 -6.15 9.11 -5.23
C GLY A 51 -4.94 9.30 -6.15
N GLN A 52 -4.22 8.23 -6.49
CA GLN A 52 -2.99 8.26 -7.28
C GLN A 52 -3.15 8.84 -8.70
N LEU A 53 -4.36 8.81 -9.27
CA LEU A 53 -4.64 9.34 -10.61
C LEU A 53 -4.47 10.87 -10.71
N ALA A 54 -4.57 11.57 -9.59
CA ALA A 54 -4.41 13.03 -9.54
C ALA A 54 -2.98 13.48 -9.17
N LEU A 55 -2.07 12.53 -8.92
CA LEU A 55 -0.72 12.81 -8.43
C LEU A 55 0.31 12.82 -9.55
N ALA A 56 1.27 13.73 -9.43
CA ALA A 56 2.50 13.75 -10.20
C ALA A 56 3.71 13.72 -9.25
N PRO A 57 4.92 13.34 -9.71
CA PRO A 57 6.12 13.48 -8.91
C PRO A 57 6.29 14.91 -8.36
N GLY A 58 6.54 15.04 -7.06
CA GLY A 58 6.65 16.32 -6.36
C GLY A 58 5.31 16.90 -5.88
N SER A 59 4.16 16.29 -6.17
CA SER A 59 2.88 16.72 -5.62
C SER A 59 2.88 16.63 -4.09
N LYS A 60 2.45 17.70 -3.43
CA LYS A 60 2.21 17.74 -1.98
C LYS A 60 0.93 16.97 -1.65
N VAL A 61 0.97 16.15 -0.62
CA VAL A 61 -0.18 15.38 -0.14
C VAL A 61 -0.40 15.60 1.35
N ASP A 62 -1.64 15.49 1.78
CA ASP A 62 -2.02 15.39 3.19
C ASP A 62 -2.56 13.97 3.44
N PRO A 63 -1.70 13.04 3.89
CA PRO A 63 -2.05 11.63 3.97
C PRO A 63 -3.07 11.37 5.09
N LYS A 64 -4.07 10.54 4.79
CA LYS A 64 -4.93 9.95 5.83
C LYS A 64 -4.52 8.50 6.03
N PRO A 65 -4.41 8.03 7.30
CA PRO A 65 -4.12 6.63 7.57
C PRO A 65 -5.09 5.72 6.81
N TYR A 66 -4.55 4.84 5.97
CA TYR A 66 -5.35 3.86 5.27
C TYR A 66 -5.81 2.81 6.28
N GLY A 67 -7.12 2.74 6.53
CA GLY A 67 -7.70 1.71 7.38
C GLY A 67 -8.08 2.10 8.81
N THR A 68 -8.24 3.38 9.18
CA THR A 68 -8.83 3.73 10.50
C THR A 68 -10.36 3.56 10.57
N ALA A 69 -10.94 2.67 9.75
CA ALA A 69 -12.29 2.19 9.89
C ALA A 69 -12.34 0.68 9.62
N ASN A 70 -11.74 -0.11 10.52
CA ASN A 70 -12.34 -1.34 11.06
C ASN A 70 -11.44 -1.92 12.17
N PRO A 71 -11.95 -2.17 13.40
CA PRO A 71 -11.26 -3.05 14.33
C PRO A 71 -11.14 -4.46 13.72
N PRO A 72 -10.10 -5.23 14.07
CA PRO A 72 -9.89 -6.56 13.52
C PRO A 72 -11.09 -7.42 13.86
N VAL A 73 -11.82 -7.88 12.84
CA VAL A 73 -12.82 -8.93 13.01
C VAL A 73 -12.06 -10.23 13.22
N GLY A 74 -11.71 -10.50 14.49
CA GLY A 74 -11.40 -11.80 15.08
C GLY A 74 -10.44 -12.72 14.32
N GLN A 75 -9.14 -12.56 14.55
CA GLN A 75 -8.21 -13.70 14.56
C GLN A 75 -7.51 -13.77 15.92
N GLY A 76 -7.82 -14.85 16.64
CA GLY A 76 -7.40 -15.18 18.00
C GLY A 76 -8.64 -15.52 18.84
N ALA A 77 -8.82 -16.66 19.47
CA ALA A 77 -7.96 -17.81 19.69
C ALA A 77 -8.85 -19.02 20.09
N ALA A 78 -8.26 -20.20 20.00
CA ALA A 78 -8.81 -21.49 20.41
C ALA A 78 -9.33 -21.55 21.87
N ALA A 79 -10.19 -22.56 22.10
CA ALA A 79 -10.42 -23.34 23.34
C ALA A 79 -11.85 -23.29 23.91
N LYS A 80 -12.62 -24.35 23.63
CA LYS A 80 -13.68 -25.00 24.44
C LYS A 80 -14.31 -26.07 23.53
N SER A 81 -14.51 -27.34 23.87
CA SER A 81 -14.22 -28.14 25.06
C SER A 81 -14.40 -29.59 24.63
N ALA A 82 -13.56 -30.48 25.16
CA ALA A 82 -13.95 -31.87 25.38
C ALA A 82 -15.12 -31.89 26.39
N ARG A 83 -16.19 -32.65 26.09
CA ARG A 83 -16.80 -33.64 27.00
C ARG A 83 -17.91 -34.41 26.26
#